data_AF-A0A7S4AVM3-F1
#
_entry.id   AF-A0A7S4AVM3-F1
#
_cell.length_a   1.000
_cell.length_b   1.000
_cell.length_c   1.000
_cell.angle_alpha   90.00
_cell.angle_beta   90.00
_cell.angle_gamma   90.00
#
_symmetry.space_group_name_H-M   'P 1'
#
loop_
_entity.id
_entity.type
_entity.pdbx_description
1 polymer ?
#
loop_
_entity_poly.entity_id
_entity_poly.type
_entity_poly.pdbx_seq_one_letter_code
_entity_poly.pdbx_strand_id
1 'polypeptide(L)'
;EALAAPVEAAAPAEPAAEAPAAAAPAGGEITPKTIKALRDLTGAGMMDCKKALIESDGDQDVAAKLLRKKGLAQAYKKAARIAAEGKIAISNGADGKAVMVEVNCETDFVGKDALFLNYCGRVAGA
;
A
#
# COMPACT_ATOMS: atom_id res chain seq x y z
N GLU A 1 -46.90 -18.52 18.79
CA GLU A 1 -47.11 -17.09 18.50
C GLU A 1 -46.22 -16.69 17.35
N ALA A 2 -46.82 -16.03 16.36
CA ALA A 2 -46.13 -15.35 15.29
C ALA A 2 -45.75 -13.95 15.76
N LEU A 3 -44.55 -13.49 15.39
CA LEU A 3 -44.31 -12.07 15.15
C LEU A 3 -43.51 -11.95 13.86
N ALA A 4 -44.03 -11.13 12.94
CA ALA A 4 -43.50 -10.89 11.62
C ALA A 4 -42.73 -9.56 11.55
N ALA A 5 -41.63 -9.61 10.78
CA ALA A 5 -41.06 -8.58 9.88
C ALA A 5 -40.38 -7.31 10.50
N PRO A 6 -39.60 -6.51 9.72
CA PRO A 6 -39.12 -6.68 8.33
C PRO A 6 -37.61 -6.37 8.06
N VAL A 7 -37.13 -6.93 6.95
CA VAL A 7 -36.30 -6.34 5.87
C VAL A 7 -35.30 -5.23 6.24
N GLU A 8 -34.00 -5.54 6.15
CA GLU A 8 -32.96 -4.54 5.91
C GLU A 8 -32.34 -4.74 4.52
N ALA A 9 -32.24 -3.63 3.81
CA ALA A 9 -32.03 -3.50 2.38
C ALA A 9 -30.77 -4.20 1.86
N ALA A 10 -30.98 -5.09 0.90
CA ALA A 10 -29.97 -5.41 -0.09
C ALA A 10 -29.61 -4.11 -0.84
N ALA A 11 -28.40 -3.60 -0.57
CA ALA A 11 -27.82 -2.54 -1.38
C ALA A 11 -27.73 -3.01 -2.84
N PRO A 12 -28.11 -2.17 -3.81
CA PRO A 12 -28.29 -2.59 -5.18
C PRO A 12 -26.96 -3.04 -5.78
N ALA A 13 -26.95 -4.25 -6.33
CA ALA A 13 -26.00 -4.65 -7.33
C ALA A 13 -26.15 -3.70 -8.53
N GLU A 14 -25.21 -2.77 -8.69
CA GLU A 14 -25.09 -2.01 -9.92
C GLU A 14 -24.76 -2.98 -11.07
N PRO A 15 -25.49 -2.91 -12.20
CA PRO A 15 -25.31 -3.85 -13.29
C PRO A 15 -24.00 -3.55 -14.02
N ALA A 16 -23.03 -4.45 -13.91
CA ALA A 16 -21.87 -4.47 -14.79
C ALA A 16 -22.33 -4.89 -16.19
N ALA A 17 -22.73 -3.91 -17.01
CA ALA A 17 -22.76 -4.08 -18.45
C ALA A 17 -21.31 -4.24 -18.94
N GLU A 18 -20.99 -5.45 -19.38
CA GLU A 18 -19.74 -5.83 -19.99
C GLU A 18 -19.77 -5.50 -21.50
N ALA A 19 -18.88 -4.61 -21.95
CA ALA A 19 -18.31 -4.54 -23.31
C ALA A 19 -17.26 -3.41 -23.41
N PRO A 20 -16.27 -3.50 -24.31
CA PRO A 20 -15.27 -4.55 -24.45
C PRO A 20 -13.86 -4.00 -24.12
N ALA A 21 -12.87 -4.89 -24.12
CA ALA A 21 -11.46 -4.56 -24.00
C ALA A 21 -11.02 -3.54 -25.07
N ALA A 22 -10.79 -2.29 -24.65
CA ALA A 22 -10.12 -1.28 -25.46
C ALA A 22 -8.70 -1.08 -24.91
N ALA A 23 -7.74 -1.18 -25.82
CA ALA A 23 -6.31 -1.01 -25.59
C ALA A 23 -6.00 0.20 -24.69
N ALA A 24 -5.01 0.04 -23.81
CA ALA A 24 -4.50 1.14 -22.98
C ALA A 24 -4.18 2.35 -23.88
N PRO A 25 -4.84 3.51 -23.69
CA PRO A 25 -4.48 4.69 -24.46
C PRO A 25 -3.19 5.28 -23.90
N ALA A 26 -2.27 5.59 -24.82
CA ALA A 26 -1.10 6.39 -24.54
C ALA A 26 -1.52 7.86 -24.31
N GLY A 27 -1.28 8.36 -23.09
CA GLY A 27 -1.35 9.79 -22.75
C GLY A 27 -2.72 10.34 -22.35
N GLY A 28 -2.80 10.89 -21.13
CA GLY A 28 -3.53 12.13 -20.87
C GLY A 28 -4.95 12.09 -20.28
N GLU A 29 -5.45 10.97 -19.75
CA GLU A 29 -6.77 10.98 -19.08
C GLU A 29 -6.72 10.38 -17.66
N ILE A 30 -6.96 11.24 -16.66
CA ILE A 30 -6.95 10.86 -15.24
C ILE A 30 -8.30 10.27 -14.88
N THR A 31 -8.41 8.95 -15.02
CA THR A 31 -9.64 8.19 -14.74
C THR A 31 -9.51 7.38 -13.45
N PRO A 32 -10.63 6.96 -12.81
CA PRO A 32 -10.59 6.09 -11.63
C PRO A 32 -9.77 4.80 -11.84
N LYS A 33 -9.80 4.24 -13.06
CA LYS A 33 -9.01 3.06 -13.42
C LYS A 33 -7.51 3.35 -13.36
N THR A 34 -7.06 4.46 -13.93
CA THR A 34 -5.63 4.86 -13.91
C THR A 34 -5.13 5.21 -12.51
N ILE A 35 -5.97 5.82 -11.67
CA ILE A 35 -5.63 6.10 -10.27
C ILE A 35 -5.49 4.80 -9.47
N LYS A 36 -6.41 3.85 -9.68
CA LYS A 36 -6.36 2.53 -9.06
C LYS A 36 -5.10 1.76 -9.49
N ALA A 37 -4.79 1.76 -10.79
CA ALA A 37 -3.58 1.11 -11.31
C ALA A 37 -2.30 1.65 -10.64
N LEU A 38 -2.18 2.97 -10.50
CA LEU A 38 -1.04 3.58 -9.81
C LEU A 38 -0.99 3.20 -8.31
N ARG A 39 -2.15 3.14 -7.64
CA ARG A 39 -2.24 2.69 -6.25
C ARG A 39 -1.80 1.24 -6.09
N ASP A 40 -2.28 0.35 -6.96
CA ASP A 40 -1.97 -1.07 -6.90
C ASP A 40 -0.47 -1.31 -7.15
N LEU A 41 0.15 -0.50 -8.02
CA LEU A 41 1.59 -0.55 -8.28
C LEU A 41 2.43 -0.03 -7.11
N THR A 42 2.01 1.07 -6.47
CA THR A 42 2.86 1.81 -5.52
C THR A 42 2.51 1.59 -4.06
N GLY A 43 1.31 1.10 -3.77
CA GLY A 43 0.74 1.03 -2.42
C GLY A 43 0.38 2.39 -1.81
N ALA A 44 0.51 3.50 -2.54
CA ALA A 44 0.24 4.84 -2.02
C ALA A 44 -1.27 5.10 -1.82
N GLY A 45 -1.61 6.11 -1.01
CA GLY A 45 -3.00 6.52 -0.79
C GLY A 45 -3.69 6.96 -2.09
N MET A 46 -5.00 6.70 -2.20
CA MET A 46 -5.78 6.99 -3.44
C MET A 46 -5.68 8.46 -3.87
N MET A 47 -5.76 9.38 -2.91
CA MET A 47 -5.67 10.82 -3.17
C MET A 47 -4.26 11.26 -3.56
N ASP A 48 -3.23 10.62 -3.00
CA ASP A 48 -1.85 10.92 -3.37
C ASP A 48 -1.57 10.43 -4.79
N CYS A 49 -2.11 9.26 -5.18
CA CYS A 49 -2.06 8.76 -6.56
C CYS A 49 -2.76 9.70 -7.53
N LYS A 50 -3.97 10.16 -7.20
CA LYS A 50 -4.70 11.13 -8.04
C LYS A 50 -3.92 12.44 -8.20
N LYS A 51 -3.39 13.00 -7.10
CA LYS A 51 -2.59 14.24 -7.15
C LYS A 51 -1.30 14.05 -7.94
N ALA A 52 -0.61 12.93 -7.77
CA ALA A 52 0.60 12.62 -8.52
C ALA A 52 0.32 12.51 -10.02
N LEU A 53 -0.81 11.91 -10.42
CA LEU A 53 -1.24 11.86 -11.82
C LEU A 53 -1.63 13.24 -12.37
N ILE A 54 -2.22 14.12 -11.56
CA ILE A 54 -2.49 15.52 -11.97
C ILE A 54 -1.18 16.27 -12.19
N GLU A 55 -0.21 16.13 -11.28
CA GLU A 55 1.10 16.79 -11.38
C GLU A 55 2.00 16.22 -12.49
N SER A 56 1.68 15.02 -13.01
CA SER A 56 2.41 14.36 -14.09
C SER A 56 1.65 14.31 -15.41
N ASP A 57 0.56 15.08 -15.55
CA ASP A 57 -0.29 15.11 -16.75
C ASP A 57 -0.76 13.71 -17.20
N GLY A 58 -1.04 12.83 -16.22
CA GLY A 58 -1.51 11.46 -16.43
C GLY A 58 -0.40 10.44 -16.69
N ASP A 59 0.87 10.82 -16.71
CA ASP A 59 2.00 9.89 -16.89
C ASP A 59 2.21 9.05 -15.63
N GLN A 60 2.06 7.72 -15.77
CA GLN A 60 2.16 6.75 -14.68
C GLN A 60 3.59 6.63 -14.10
N ASP A 61 4.61 6.66 -14.97
CA ASP A 61 6.00 6.49 -14.56
C ASP A 61 6.50 7.74 -13.82
N VAL A 62 6.14 8.92 -14.33
CA VAL A 62 6.44 10.19 -13.67
C VAL A 62 5.67 10.29 -12.35
N ALA A 63 4.39 9.91 -12.31
CA ALA A 63 3.61 9.88 -11.07
C ALA A 63 4.22 8.94 -10.03
N ALA A 64 4.65 7.74 -10.41
CA ALA A 64 5.30 6.79 -9.51
C ALA A 64 6.62 7.35 -8.94
N LYS A 65 7.43 8.03 -9.76
CA LYS A 65 8.64 8.72 -9.31
C LYS A 65 8.32 9.86 -8.35
N LEU A 66 7.28 10.65 -8.61
CA LEU A 66 6.82 11.71 -7.71
C LEU A 66 6.36 11.15 -6.37
N LEU A 67 5.56 10.06 -6.38
CA LEU A 67 5.11 9.38 -5.16
C LEU A 67 6.29 8.85 -4.35
N ARG A 68 7.31 8.28 -4.99
CA ARG A 68 8.52 7.82 -4.30
C ARG A 68 9.25 8.96 -3.59
N LYS A 69 9.43 10.11 -4.27
CA LYS A 69 10.06 11.30 -3.66
C LYS A 69 9.22 11.84 -2.49
N LYS A 70 7.90 11.93 -2.66
CA LYS A 70 6.97 12.36 -1.59
C LYS A 70 6.98 11.40 -0.40
N GLY A 71 7.04 10.10 -0.65
CA GLY A 71 7.13 9.06 0.37
C GLY A 71 8.37 9.19 1.23
N LEU A 72 9.53 9.52 0.64
CA LEU A 72 10.76 9.80 1.40
C LEU A 72 10.60 11.01 2.33
N ALA A 73 9.98 12.09 1.85
CA ALA A 73 9.72 13.26 2.67
C ALA A 73 8.72 12.97 3.81
N GLN A 74 7.70 12.15 3.56
CA GLN A 74 6.77 11.70 4.60
C GLN A 74 7.46 10.79 5.63
N ALA A 75 8.31 9.86 5.19
CA ALA A 75 9.10 9.00 6.07
C ALA A 75 10.00 9.82 6.99
N TYR A 76 10.68 10.84 6.45
CA TYR A 76 11.48 11.76 7.25
C TYR A 76 10.67 12.47 8.34
N LYS A 77 9.45 12.94 8.02
CA LYS A 77 8.55 13.54 9.01
C LYS A 77 8.09 12.54 10.08
N LYS A 78 7.87 11.28 9.71
CA LYS A 78 7.47 10.22 10.64
C LYS A 78 8.62 9.75 11.53
N ALA A 79 9.87 9.88 11.09
CA ALA A 79 11.05 9.47 11.86
C ALA A 79 11.21 10.20 13.21
N ALA A 80 10.57 11.37 13.38
CA ALA A 80 10.54 12.09 14.65
C ALA A 80 9.57 11.49 15.69
N ARG A 81 8.73 10.53 15.29
CA ARG A 81 7.77 9.87 16.19
C ARG A 81 8.47 8.74 16.95
N ILE A 82 7.98 8.46 18.14
CA ILE A 82 8.48 7.37 18.97
C ILE A 82 7.92 6.05 18.42
N ALA A 83 8.81 5.15 18.00
CA ALA A 83 8.51 3.79 17.60
C ALA A 83 9.02 2.84 18.68
N ALA A 84 8.17 2.54 19.68
CA ALA A 84 8.53 1.69 20.82
C ALA A 84 8.11 0.23 20.67
N GLU A 85 7.32 -0.09 19.64
CA GLU A 85 6.93 -1.45 19.29
C GLU A 85 7.86 -1.98 18.18
N GLY A 86 7.79 -3.27 17.86
CA GLY A 86 8.61 -3.81 16.77
C GLY A 86 8.81 -5.31 16.78
N LYS A 87 9.85 -5.76 16.07
CA LYS A 87 10.26 -7.15 15.99
C LYS A 87 11.78 -7.28 16.08
N ILE A 88 12.22 -8.23 16.89
CA ILE A 88 13.59 -8.76 16.83
C ILE A 88 13.59 -9.92 15.83
N ALA A 89 14.48 -9.86 14.84
CA ALA A 89 14.71 -10.91 13.87
C ALA A 89 16.16 -11.41 13.96
N ILE A 90 16.35 -12.72 13.86
CA ILE A 90 17.65 -13.37 13.97
C ILE A 90 17.84 -14.21 12.71
N SER A 91 19.02 -14.12 12.11
CA SER A 91 19.46 -14.93 10.98
C SER A 91 20.77 -15.63 11.32
N ASN A 92 20.90 -16.90 10.92
CA ASN A 92 22.08 -17.71 11.13
C ASN A 92 22.73 -18.00 9.77
N GLY A 93 23.98 -17.56 9.61
CA GLY A 93 24.82 -17.88 8.48
C GLY A 93 25.36 -19.32 8.55
N ALA A 94 25.57 -19.92 7.39
CA ALA A 94 26.13 -21.27 7.28
C ALA A 94 27.60 -21.35 7.77
N ASP A 95 28.28 -20.22 7.93
CA ASP A 95 29.64 -20.11 8.47
C ASP A 95 29.67 -20.07 10.02
N GLY A 96 28.52 -20.32 10.66
CA GLY A 96 28.40 -20.29 12.12
C GLY A 96 28.25 -18.89 12.71
N LYS A 97 28.15 -17.84 11.88
CA LYS A 97 27.86 -16.48 12.34
C LYS A 97 26.36 -16.26 12.46
N ALA A 98 25.95 -15.36 13.34
CA ALA A 98 24.55 -14.95 13.47
C ALA A 98 24.43 -13.43 13.45
N VAL A 99 23.33 -12.95 12.90
CA VAL A 99 22.93 -11.54 12.86
C VAL A 99 21.62 -11.40 13.63
N MET A 100 21.56 -10.42 14.53
CA MET A 100 20.34 -10.04 15.23
C MET A 100 20.03 -8.58 14.89
N VAL A 101 18.81 -8.31 14.47
CA VAL A 101 18.32 -6.97 14.15
C VAL A 101 17.05 -6.67 14.93
N GLU A 102 16.95 -5.46 15.45
CA GLU A 102 15.71 -4.90 15.98
C GLU A 102 15.14 -3.93 14.94
N VAL A 103 13.89 -4.13 14.56
CA VAL A 103 13.17 -3.25 13.63
C VAL A 103 11.93 -2.73 14.34
N ASN A 104 11.90 -1.43 14.62
CA ASN A 104 10.83 -0.80 15.37
C ASN A 104 9.70 -0.26 14.49
N CYS A 105 8.50 -0.16 15.05
CA CYS A 105 7.31 0.44 14.48
C CYS A 105 6.50 1.21 15.55
N GLU A 106 5.55 2.05 15.12
CA GLU A 106 4.75 2.88 16.04
C GLU A 106 3.74 2.06 16.87
N THR A 107 3.18 0.97 16.31
CA THR A 107 2.11 0.20 16.94
C THR A 107 2.33 -1.31 16.82
N ASP A 108 1.75 -2.07 17.74
CA ASP A 108 1.85 -3.53 17.80
C ASP A 108 1.13 -4.23 16.63
N PHE A 109 0.07 -3.63 16.09
CA PHE A 109 -0.62 -4.12 14.90
C PHE A 109 0.32 -4.19 13.69
N VAL A 110 1.22 -3.20 13.54
CA VAL A 110 2.24 -3.21 12.47
C VAL A 110 3.31 -4.25 12.76
N GLY A 111 3.76 -4.38 14.02
CA GLY A 111 4.77 -5.37 14.41
C GLY A 111 4.34 -6.83 14.17
N LYS A 112 3.02 -7.07 14.10
CA LYS A 112 2.40 -8.38 13.83
C LYS A 112 1.99 -8.57 12.37
N ASP A 113 2.08 -7.54 11.53
CA ASP A 113 1.69 -7.61 10.12
C ASP A 113 2.65 -8.48 9.29
N ALA A 114 2.10 -9.25 8.35
CA ALA A 114 2.87 -10.19 7.55
C ALA A 114 3.92 -9.50 6.65
N LEU A 115 3.62 -8.31 6.09
CA LEU A 115 4.59 -7.58 5.27
C LEU A 115 5.75 -7.08 6.14
N PHE A 116 5.45 -6.57 7.35
CA PHE A 116 6.46 -6.13 8.29
C PHE A 116 7.37 -7.29 8.76
N LEU A 117 6.79 -8.44 9.10
CA LEU A 117 7.55 -9.63 9.50
C LEU A 117 8.46 -10.13 8.37
N ASN A 118 7.95 -10.19 7.13
CA ASN A 118 8.76 -10.55 5.97
C ASN A 118 9.89 -9.54 5.72
N TYR A 119 9.63 -8.25 5.90
CA TYR A 119 10.66 -7.22 5.81
C TYR A 119 11.77 -7.43 6.85
N CYS A 120 11.42 -7.67 8.11
CA CYS A 120 12.40 -7.92 9.19
C CYS A 120 13.30 -9.12 8.88
N GLY A 121 12.72 -10.23 8.38
CA GLY A 121 13.48 -11.41 7.98
C GLY A 121 14.45 -11.13 6.82
N ARG A 122 14.02 -10.34 5.83
CA ARG A 122 14.88 -9.91 4.73
C ARG A 122 16.04 -9.03 5.18
N VAL A 123 15.80 -8.13 6.14
CA VAL A 123 16.86 -7.27 6.70
C VAL A 123 17.85 -8.12 7.50
N ALA A 124 17.38 -9.08 8.29
CA ALA A 124 18.25 -9.96 9.07
C ALA A 124 19.10 -10.90 8.20
N GLY A 125 18.58 -11.31 7.04
CA GLY A 125 19.24 -12.24 6.11
C GLY A 125 20.00 -11.59 4.95
N ALA A 126 20.07 -10.26 4.90
CA ALA A 126 20.84 -9.51 3.89
C ALA A 126 22.35 -9.54 4.20
#